data_AF-A0A199VXI9-F1
#
_entry.id   AF-A0A199VXI9-F1
#
_cell.length_a   1.000
_cell.length_b   1.000
_cell.length_c   1.000
_cell.angle_alpha   90.00
_cell.angle_beta   90.00
_cell.angle_gamma   90.00
#
_symmetry.space_group_name_H-M   'P 1'
#
loop_
_entity.id
_entity.type
_entity.pdbx_description
1 polymer ?
#
loop_
_entity_poly.entity_id
_entity_poly.type
_entity_poly.pdbx_seq_one_letter_code
_entity_poly.pdbx_strand_id
1 'polypeptide(L)'
;MNRPVRSLIVAVLPCLLLVLLLAGPSAAQNCVGESFSNNRLYSLCSSLPELGATLHWTYHPSNATLDVAYRLPSPASGWAAWAINPSGAGMLGANAFLAFQNSSTGAVSVITTVLATSTGYSPAITDEALSFAVHDRSAEFAAGAYTIYATLDLPGNGTAQNTAWQAGTAFSSAGLPSAHPTIGGNILSATRLDFLSGQAVGLSNSRLHRKNIHGVLNAMSWGLLFPLGVIMARYLRVFKSADPAWFYLHITCQCSGYILGVAGWGLGLKLGSESKGITYYAHRNIGIALFCLATLQVFALLLRPNKDNKYRIYWNVYHHSVGYTVILLSIINIFKGFNILNPADKWKNAYIAVISTLGGIALCLEVITWVIVLRRRSSRSSEKSHHGAANGYGSRQHHAVV
;
A
#
# COMPACT_ATOMS: atom_id res chain seq x y z
N MET A 1 9.08 37.02 -18.50
CA MET A 1 8.52 35.68 -18.21
C MET A 1 7.06 35.68 -18.69
N ASN A 2 6.71 34.95 -19.76
CA ASN A 2 5.41 35.10 -20.43
C ASN A 2 4.25 34.48 -19.61
N ARG A 3 3.10 35.18 -19.59
CA ARG A 3 1.85 34.83 -18.87
C ARG A 3 1.35 33.36 -19.00
N PRO A 4 1.44 32.65 -20.15
CA PRO A 4 0.87 31.29 -20.24
C PRO A 4 1.62 30.21 -19.44
N VAL A 5 2.90 30.43 -19.11
CA VAL A 5 3.71 29.45 -18.34
C VAL A 5 3.39 29.51 -16.84
N ARG A 6 2.99 30.69 -16.33
CA ARG A 6 2.51 30.85 -14.94
C ARG A 6 1.17 30.15 -14.72
N SER A 7 0.25 30.21 -15.68
CA SER A 7 -1.09 29.60 -15.55
C SER A 7 -1.06 28.06 -15.56
N LEU A 8 -0.13 27.43 -16.29
CA LEU A 8 -0.05 25.97 -16.37
C LEU A 8 0.55 25.33 -15.10
N ILE A 9 1.51 26.02 -14.44
CA ILE A 9 2.18 25.54 -13.22
C ILE A 9 1.29 25.76 -11.98
N VAL A 10 0.49 26.83 -11.97
CA VAL A 10 -0.39 27.19 -10.84
C VAL A 10 -1.69 26.39 -10.82
N ALA A 11 -2.16 25.85 -11.95
CA ALA A 11 -3.40 25.06 -12.03
C ALA A 11 -3.26 23.57 -11.68
N VAL A 12 -2.05 23.00 -11.73
CA VAL A 12 -1.83 21.55 -11.55
C VAL A 12 -1.60 21.16 -10.09
N LEU A 13 -1.06 22.07 -9.26
CA LEU A 13 -0.80 21.83 -7.84
C LEU A 13 -2.06 21.72 -6.94
N PRO A 14 -3.15 22.50 -7.13
CA PRO A 14 -4.29 22.48 -6.21
C PRO A 14 -5.24 21.29 -6.43
N CYS A 15 -5.33 20.77 -7.67
CA CYS A 15 -6.19 19.62 -7.98
C CYS A 15 -5.71 18.32 -7.34
N LEU A 16 -4.41 18.16 -7.08
CA LEU A 16 -3.85 16.96 -6.47
C LEU A 16 -4.13 16.88 -4.95
N LEU A 17 -4.33 18.03 -4.29
CA LEU A 17 -4.60 18.11 -2.85
C LEU A 17 -6.07 17.87 -2.50
N LEU A 18 -7.00 18.23 -3.40
CA LEU A 18 -8.44 18.19 -3.12
C LEU A 18 -9.03 16.77 -3.13
N VAL A 19 -8.38 15.82 -3.80
CA VAL A 19 -8.83 14.42 -3.91
C VAL A 19 -8.50 13.60 -2.64
N LEU A 20 -7.65 14.11 -1.74
CA LEU A 20 -7.24 13.41 -0.51
C LEU A 20 -8.17 13.63 0.69
N LEU A 21 -9.18 14.51 0.59
CA LEU A 21 -10.00 14.94 1.73
C LEU A 21 -11.41 14.36 1.80
N LEU A 22 -11.82 13.50 0.86
CA LEU A 22 -13.17 12.92 0.83
C LEU A 22 -13.15 11.40 1.03
N ALA A 23 -12.98 10.96 2.28
CA ALA A 23 -13.43 9.63 2.71
C ALA A 23 -13.58 9.59 4.24
N GLY A 24 -14.77 9.90 4.74
CA GLY A 24 -15.18 9.59 6.13
C GLY A 24 -15.50 8.09 6.31
N PRO A 25 -15.57 7.58 7.55
CA PRO A 25 -15.70 6.16 7.84
C PRO A 25 -17.14 5.63 7.81
N SER A 26 -17.17 4.31 7.80
CA SER A 26 -18.21 3.30 7.66
C SER A 26 -19.38 3.38 8.65
N ALA A 27 -20.52 2.79 8.26
CA ALA A 27 -21.65 2.50 9.12
C ALA A 27 -21.26 1.52 10.25
N ALA A 28 -21.54 1.89 11.51
CA ALA A 28 -21.48 0.98 12.64
C ALA A 28 -22.82 0.21 12.74
N GLN A 29 -22.77 -1.12 12.67
CA GLN A 29 -23.89 -1.97 13.11
C GLN A 29 -23.83 -2.06 14.64
N ASN A 30 -24.97 -1.86 15.31
CA ASN A 30 -25.08 -1.90 16.77
C ASN A 30 -25.29 -3.37 17.24
N CYS A 31 -24.49 -3.86 18.19
CA CYS A 31 -24.61 -5.22 18.76
C CYS A 31 -25.80 -5.36 19.73
N VAL A 32 -26.44 -4.25 20.10
CA VAL A 32 -27.60 -4.23 21.00
C VAL A 32 -28.79 -4.95 20.34
N GLY A 33 -29.30 -5.98 20.99
CA GLY A 33 -30.47 -6.75 20.56
C GLY A 33 -30.17 -8.16 20.05
N GLU A 34 -28.91 -8.59 20.00
CA GLU A 34 -28.59 -10.00 19.77
C GLU A 34 -29.07 -10.89 20.93
N SER A 35 -29.71 -12.00 20.57
CA SER A 35 -30.19 -13.01 21.51
C SER A 35 -29.35 -14.28 21.39
N PHE A 36 -29.02 -14.87 22.53
CA PHE A 36 -28.22 -16.08 22.62
C PHE A 36 -29.06 -17.26 23.11
N SER A 37 -28.60 -18.48 22.76
CA SER A 37 -29.25 -19.70 23.24
C SER A 37 -29.25 -19.77 24.78
N ASN A 38 -30.21 -20.53 25.32
CA ASN A 38 -30.41 -20.70 26.76
C ASN A 38 -30.67 -19.40 27.53
N ASN A 39 -31.20 -18.35 26.86
CA ASN A 39 -31.46 -17.04 27.45
C ASN A 39 -30.23 -16.44 28.15
N ARG A 40 -29.03 -16.69 27.61
CA ARG A 40 -27.80 -16.06 28.12
C ARG A 40 -27.88 -14.54 27.90
N LEU A 41 -27.62 -13.80 28.97
CA LEU A 41 -27.64 -12.34 28.98
C LEU A 41 -26.25 -11.81 29.33
N TYR A 42 -25.86 -10.73 28.65
CA TYR A 42 -24.56 -10.09 28.81
C TYR A 42 -24.73 -8.60 29.14
N SER A 43 -23.91 -8.11 30.07
CA SER A 43 -23.96 -6.73 30.54
C SER A 43 -23.46 -5.71 29.52
N LEU A 44 -22.46 -6.09 28.71
CA LEU A 44 -21.79 -5.24 27.74
C LEU A 44 -21.67 -5.96 26.40
N CYS A 45 -21.61 -5.18 25.32
CA CYS A 45 -21.30 -5.68 24.00
C CYS A 45 -20.45 -4.70 23.20
N SER A 46 -19.78 -5.21 22.16
CA SER A 46 -19.00 -4.43 21.21
C SER A 46 -19.09 -5.05 19.82
N SER A 47 -19.40 -4.20 18.84
CA SER A 47 -19.24 -4.54 17.42
C SER A 47 -17.77 -4.39 17.05
N LEU A 48 -17.11 -5.51 16.77
CA LEU A 48 -15.68 -5.52 16.49
C LEU A 48 -15.40 -4.99 15.08
N PRO A 49 -14.26 -4.31 14.86
CA PRO A 49 -13.90 -3.83 13.54
C PRO A 49 -13.56 -5.00 12.61
N GLU A 50 -14.10 -5.03 11.39
CA GLU A 50 -13.86 -6.10 10.41
C GLU A 50 -14.56 -7.44 10.70
N LEU A 51 -14.72 -8.22 9.64
CA LEU A 51 -15.33 -9.57 9.64
C LEU A 51 -16.77 -9.65 10.19
N GLY A 52 -17.41 -8.52 10.53
CA GLY A 52 -18.77 -8.47 11.05
C GLY A 52 -18.92 -9.15 12.41
N ALA A 53 -17.84 -9.23 13.19
CA ALA A 53 -17.84 -9.93 14.46
C ALA A 53 -18.44 -9.06 15.58
N THR A 54 -19.11 -9.71 16.54
CA THR A 54 -19.63 -9.09 17.75
C THR A 54 -19.11 -9.85 18.97
N LEU A 55 -18.91 -9.11 20.06
CA LEU A 55 -18.48 -9.66 21.34
C LEU A 55 -19.43 -9.16 22.41
N HIS A 56 -19.96 -10.09 23.20
CA HIS A 56 -20.84 -9.83 24.32
C HIS A 56 -20.20 -10.43 25.56
N TRP A 57 -20.22 -9.71 26.69
CA TRP A 57 -19.61 -10.23 27.90
C TRP A 57 -20.21 -9.68 29.20
N THR A 58 -19.96 -10.42 30.27
CA THR A 58 -20.17 -10.01 31.66
C THR A 58 -18.91 -10.35 32.43
N TYR A 59 -18.27 -9.33 33.02
CA TYR A 59 -17.14 -9.53 33.91
C TYR A 59 -17.64 -9.55 35.35
N HIS A 60 -17.17 -10.52 36.13
CA HIS A 60 -17.55 -10.73 37.52
C HIS A 60 -16.37 -10.38 38.44
N PRO A 61 -16.33 -9.19 39.07
CA PRO A 61 -15.18 -8.75 39.87
C PRO A 61 -14.93 -9.60 41.12
N SER A 62 -15.97 -10.27 41.64
CA SER A 62 -15.90 -11.06 42.88
C SER A 62 -15.00 -12.29 42.78
N ASN A 63 -14.91 -12.89 41.60
CA ASN A 63 -14.13 -14.10 41.32
C ASN A 63 -13.22 -13.94 40.08
N ALA A 64 -13.15 -12.74 39.51
CA ALA A 64 -12.35 -12.40 38.34
C ALA A 64 -12.65 -13.23 37.07
N THR A 65 -13.86 -13.78 36.95
CA THR A 65 -14.27 -14.56 35.78
C THR A 65 -14.95 -13.68 34.73
N LEU A 66 -14.80 -14.08 33.47
CA LEU A 66 -15.43 -13.46 32.31
C LEU A 66 -16.35 -14.48 31.64
N ASP A 67 -17.63 -14.16 31.56
CA ASP A 67 -18.58 -14.84 30.68
C ASP A 67 -18.58 -14.10 29.34
N VAL A 68 -18.41 -14.84 28.24
CA VAL A 68 -18.33 -14.25 26.89
C VAL A 68 -19.17 -15.03 25.89
N ALA A 69 -19.79 -14.28 24.96
CA ALA A 69 -20.30 -14.77 23.70
C ALA A 69 -19.63 -14.00 22.56
N TYR A 70 -18.83 -14.70 21.77
CA TYR A 70 -18.22 -14.18 20.56
C TYR A 70 -18.96 -14.71 19.35
N ARG A 71 -19.49 -13.84 18.50
CA ARG A 71 -20.24 -14.22 17.30
C ARG A 71 -19.56 -13.69 16.05
N LEU A 72 -19.42 -14.54 15.04
CA LEU A 72 -18.84 -14.16 13.75
C LEU A 72 -19.59 -14.82 12.58
N PRO A 73 -20.03 -14.05 11.57
CA PRO A 73 -20.56 -14.57 10.32
C PRO A 73 -19.51 -15.39 9.55
N SER A 74 -19.82 -16.65 9.25
CA SER A 74 -18.93 -17.56 8.50
C SER A 74 -19.75 -18.69 7.88
N PRO A 75 -19.37 -19.25 6.73
CA PRO A 75 -20.05 -20.42 6.18
C PRO A 75 -19.95 -21.62 7.13
N ALA A 76 -20.96 -22.51 7.09
CA ALA A 76 -20.96 -23.77 7.85
C ALA A 76 -19.74 -24.65 7.54
N SER A 77 -19.25 -24.62 6.29
CA SER A 77 -18.04 -25.31 5.86
C SER A 77 -16.74 -24.59 6.28
N GLY A 78 -16.84 -23.53 7.07
CA GLY A 78 -15.72 -22.77 7.60
C GLY A 78 -15.60 -22.89 9.10
N TRP A 79 -14.80 -22.00 9.68
CA TRP A 79 -14.55 -21.93 11.11
C TRP A 79 -14.45 -20.47 11.55
N ALA A 80 -14.64 -20.24 12.84
CA ALA A 80 -14.47 -18.95 13.50
C ALA A 80 -13.55 -19.10 14.71
N ALA A 81 -12.74 -18.09 14.98
CA ALA A 81 -11.86 -18.08 16.13
C ALA A 81 -11.87 -16.73 16.85
N TRP A 82 -11.77 -16.79 18.17
CA TRP A 82 -11.54 -15.64 19.04
C TRP A 82 -10.45 -15.98 20.03
N ALA A 83 -9.58 -15.02 20.33
CA ALA A 83 -8.40 -15.27 21.12
C ALA A 83 -8.06 -14.09 22.04
N ILE A 84 -7.49 -14.41 23.20
CA ILE A 84 -6.81 -13.46 24.08
C ILE A 84 -5.31 -13.68 23.92
N ASN A 85 -4.53 -12.61 23.76
CA ASN A 85 -3.08 -12.69 23.70
C ASN A 85 -2.44 -12.01 24.92
N PRO A 86 -1.99 -12.79 25.92
CA PRO A 86 -1.32 -12.25 27.11
C PRO A 86 0.07 -11.64 26.82
N SER A 87 0.69 -12.01 25.69
CA SER A 87 2.10 -11.71 25.38
C SER A 87 2.30 -10.65 24.30
N GLY A 88 1.25 -10.26 23.58
CA GLY A 88 1.36 -9.40 22.41
C GLY A 88 0.01 -8.96 21.83
N ALA A 89 0.06 -8.29 20.69
CA ALA A 89 -1.08 -7.62 20.05
C ALA A 89 -1.57 -8.31 18.75
N GLY A 90 -1.19 -9.58 18.52
CA GLY A 90 -1.50 -10.29 17.27
C GLY A 90 -1.69 -11.78 17.47
N MET A 91 -1.52 -12.57 16.41
CA MET A 91 -1.74 -14.03 16.44
C MET A 91 -0.69 -14.79 17.28
N LEU A 92 0.58 -14.40 17.18
CA LEU A 92 1.67 -15.10 17.88
C LEU A 92 1.58 -14.87 19.39
N GLY A 93 1.50 -15.96 20.15
CA GLY A 93 1.27 -15.99 21.60
C GLY A 93 -0.21 -15.93 22.00
N ALA A 94 -1.14 -15.93 21.04
CA ALA A 94 -2.56 -15.89 21.34
C ALA A 94 -3.08 -17.25 21.83
N ASN A 95 -3.99 -17.19 22.80
CA ASN A 95 -4.72 -18.30 23.38
C ASN A 95 -6.12 -18.27 22.76
N ALA A 96 -6.39 -19.21 21.86
CA ALA A 96 -7.50 -19.14 20.93
C ALA A 96 -8.57 -20.19 21.23
N PHE A 97 -9.82 -19.79 21.09
CA PHE A 97 -11.00 -20.64 20.97
C PHE A 97 -11.34 -20.75 19.48
N LEU A 98 -11.55 -21.97 18.98
CA LEU A 98 -11.91 -22.21 17.59
C LEU A 98 -13.20 -23.00 17.52
N ALA A 99 -14.22 -22.45 16.87
CA ALA A 99 -15.48 -23.11 16.57
C ALA A 99 -15.54 -23.52 15.09
N PHE A 100 -16.00 -24.75 14.88
CA PHE A 100 -16.18 -25.34 13.56
C PHE A 100 -17.19 -26.47 13.63
N GLN A 101 -17.78 -26.79 12.48
CA GLN A 101 -18.75 -27.87 12.36
C GLN A 101 -18.08 -29.12 11.76
N ASN A 102 -18.37 -30.29 12.34
CA ASN A 102 -18.01 -31.56 11.74
C ASN A 102 -18.86 -31.78 10.47
N SER A 103 -18.20 -31.93 9.32
CA SER A 103 -18.87 -32.04 8.02
C SER A 103 -19.75 -33.30 7.87
N SER A 104 -19.46 -34.35 8.63
CA SER A 104 -20.18 -35.63 8.55
C SER A 104 -21.37 -35.68 9.51
N THR A 105 -21.25 -35.11 10.71
CA THR A 105 -22.29 -35.19 11.75
C THR A 105 -23.10 -33.90 11.89
N GLY A 106 -22.62 -32.79 11.37
CA GLY A 106 -23.20 -31.46 11.62
C GLY A 106 -23.01 -30.97 13.05
N ALA A 107 -22.30 -31.70 13.92
CA ALA A 107 -22.03 -31.27 15.28
C ALA A 107 -21.07 -30.08 15.30
N VAL A 108 -21.40 -29.04 16.07
CA VAL A 108 -20.54 -27.88 16.26
C VAL A 108 -19.65 -28.12 17.49
N SER A 109 -18.35 -27.98 17.30
CA SER A 109 -17.35 -28.16 18.36
C SER A 109 -16.62 -26.85 18.62
N VAL A 110 -16.16 -26.67 19.86
CA VAL A 110 -15.17 -25.65 20.23
C VAL A 110 -13.95 -26.33 20.84
N ILE A 111 -12.78 -25.95 20.36
CA ILE A 111 -11.49 -26.38 20.94
C ILE A 111 -10.70 -25.15 21.38
N THR A 112 -9.69 -25.37 22.20
CA THR A 112 -8.75 -24.33 22.64
C THR A 112 -7.33 -24.68 22.24
N THR A 113 -6.53 -23.68 21.87
CA THR A 113 -5.13 -23.89 21.47
C THR A 113 -4.26 -22.66 21.78
N VAL A 114 -2.97 -22.89 22.01
CA VAL A 114 -1.98 -21.83 22.21
C VAL A 114 -1.13 -21.67 20.95
N LEU A 115 -1.24 -20.51 20.31
CA LEU A 115 -0.48 -20.18 19.10
C LEU A 115 0.93 -19.72 19.46
N ALA A 116 1.76 -20.64 19.98
CA ALA A 116 3.08 -20.34 20.53
C ALA A 116 3.97 -19.51 19.58
N THR A 117 4.72 -18.56 20.13
CA THR A 117 5.62 -17.71 19.32
C THR A 117 6.74 -18.50 18.61
N SER A 118 7.10 -19.66 19.15
CA SER A 118 8.11 -20.57 18.59
C SER A 118 7.69 -21.25 17.29
N THR A 119 6.38 -21.44 17.05
CA THR A 119 5.86 -22.09 15.84
C THR A 119 5.63 -21.09 14.69
N GLY A 120 5.77 -19.79 14.96
CA GLY A 120 5.59 -18.76 13.96
C GLY A 120 4.18 -18.76 13.36
N TYR A 121 4.06 -18.52 12.04
CA TYR A 121 2.78 -18.39 11.36
C TYR A 121 2.20 -19.72 10.83
N SER A 122 2.77 -20.85 11.23
CA SER A 122 2.29 -22.18 10.88
C SER A 122 2.12 -23.07 12.12
N PRO A 123 1.30 -22.64 13.11
CA PRO A 123 1.07 -23.43 14.31
C PRO A 123 0.32 -24.73 13.97
N ALA A 124 0.66 -25.80 14.67
CA ALA A 124 -0.19 -26.97 14.72
C ALA A 124 -1.38 -26.66 15.63
N ILE A 125 -2.60 -26.85 15.13
CA ILE A 125 -3.81 -26.70 15.94
C ILE A 125 -4.07 -28.01 16.66
N THR A 126 -4.12 -27.94 17.98
CA THR A 126 -4.39 -29.05 18.91
C THR A 126 -5.43 -28.59 19.93
N ASP A 127 -6.26 -29.51 20.43
CA ASP A 127 -7.13 -29.19 21.57
C ASP A 127 -6.32 -29.33 22.86
N GLU A 128 -5.98 -28.21 23.47
CA GLU A 128 -5.11 -28.12 24.64
C GLU A 128 -5.58 -27.01 25.60
N ALA A 129 -5.12 -27.08 26.85
CA ALA A 129 -5.42 -26.07 27.85
C ALA A 129 -4.75 -24.73 27.50
N LEU A 130 -5.47 -23.62 27.74
CA LEU A 130 -4.94 -22.27 27.62
C LEU A 130 -4.02 -21.92 28.80
N SER A 131 -3.29 -20.82 28.68
CA SER A 131 -2.43 -20.29 29.75
C SER A 131 -3.20 -19.68 30.93
N PHE A 132 -4.53 -19.72 30.90
CA PHE A 132 -5.46 -19.25 31.92
C PHE A 132 -6.63 -20.23 32.01
N ALA A 133 -7.32 -20.25 33.16
CA ALA A 133 -8.40 -21.21 33.38
C ALA A 133 -9.59 -20.94 32.46
N VAL A 134 -10.15 -22.02 31.92
CA VAL A 134 -11.43 -22.03 31.18
C VAL A 134 -12.36 -22.96 31.93
N HIS A 135 -13.40 -22.40 32.51
CA HIS A 135 -14.36 -23.10 33.37
C HIS A 135 -15.49 -23.74 32.55
N ASP A 136 -15.88 -23.09 31.46
CA ASP A 136 -16.87 -23.61 30.51
C ASP A 136 -16.54 -23.16 29.09
N ARG A 137 -16.87 -24.00 28.10
CA ARG A 137 -16.81 -23.67 26.68
C ARG A 137 -17.87 -24.42 25.90
N SER A 138 -18.60 -23.72 25.05
CA SER A 138 -19.53 -24.32 24.09
C SER A 138 -19.59 -23.49 22.81
N ALA A 139 -20.08 -24.07 21.72
CA ALA A 139 -20.30 -23.32 20.49
C ALA A 139 -21.55 -23.78 19.76
N GLU A 140 -22.10 -22.89 18.95
CA GLU A 140 -23.24 -23.17 18.09
C GLU A 140 -23.10 -22.51 16.73
N PHE A 141 -23.86 -23.00 15.76
CA PHE A 141 -23.97 -22.42 14.44
C PHE A 141 -25.45 -22.13 14.16
N ALA A 142 -25.79 -20.85 14.02
CA ALA A 142 -27.16 -20.41 13.79
C ALA A 142 -27.18 -19.12 12.99
N ALA A 143 -28.13 -19.00 12.05
CA ALA A 143 -28.30 -17.83 11.18
C ALA A 143 -27.01 -17.42 10.45
N GLY A 144 -26.25 -18.40 9.94
CA GLY A 144 -25.03 -18.14 9.14
C GLY A 144 -23.83 -17.62 9.94
N ALA A 145 -23.82 -17.81 11.26
CA ALA A 145 -22.73 -17.38 12.13
C ALA A 145 -22.39 -18.46 13.16
N TYR A 146 -21.11 -18.56 13.49
CA TYR A 146 -20.65 -19.29 14.67
C TYR A 146 -20.75 -18.37 15.89
N THR A 147 -21.20 -18.93 17.01
CA THR A 147 -21.11 -18.29 18.33
C THR A 147 -20.30 -19.17 19.26
N ILE A 148 -19.26 -18.60 19.85
CA ILE A 148 -18.42 -19.23 20.87
C ILE A 148 -18.84 -18.67 22.23
N TYR A 149 -19.22 -19.56 23.13
CA TYR A 149 -19.48 -19.26 24.52
C TYR A 149 -18.31 -19.75 25.37
N ALA A 150 -17.83 -18.93 26.30
CA ALA A 150 -16.83 -19.35 27.26
C ALA A 150 -17.00 -18.65 28.62
N THR A 151 -16.59 -19.35 29.68
CA THR A 151 -16.37 -18.78 31.02
C THR A 151 -14.90 -18.97 31.35
N LEU A 152 -14.15 -17.89 31.60
CA LEU A 152 -12.69 -17.95 31.74
C LEU A 152 -12.13 -16.93 32.73
N ASP A 153 -10.92 -17.19 33.22
CA ASP A 153 -10.16 -16.23 34.03
C ASP A 153 -9.41 -15.25 33.12
N LEU A 154 -9.42 -13.96 33.45
CA LEU A 154 -8.62 -12.98 32.72
C LEU A 154 -7.12 -13.11 33.07
N PRO A 155 -6.23 -13.29 32.07
CA PRO A 155 -4.81 -13.49 32.35
C PRO A 155 -4.15 -12.23 32.91
N GLY A 156 -3.19 -12.43 33.82
CA GLY A 156 -2.36 -11.36 34.37
C GLY A 156 -3.07 -10.42 35.34
N ASN A 157 -4.18 -10.85 35.95
CA ASN A 157 -4.98 -10.06 36.91
C ASN A 157 -5.40 -8.66 36.39
N GLY A 158 -5.58 -8.53 35.07
CA GLY A 158 -5.95 -7.28 34.43
C GLY A 158 -7.24 -7.43 33.62
N THR A 159 -8.08 -6.39 33.62
CA THR A 159 -9.32 -6.37 32.83
C THR A 159 -9.09 -5.98 31.37
N ALA A 160 -7.97 -5.30 31.08
CA ALA A 160 -7.56 -4.88 29.74
C ALA A 160 -6.72 -5.94 29.03
N GLN A 161 -7.30 -6.55 28.00
CA GLN A 161 -6.72 -7.67 27.25
C GLN A 161 -6.53 -7.32 25.78
N ASN A 162 -5.47 -7.86 25.18
CA ASN A 162 -5.35 -7.87 23.74
C ASN A 162 -6.17 -9.03 23.20
N THR A 163 -7.07 -8.75 22.28
CA THR A 163 -7.94 -9.74 21.64
C THR A 163 -7.70 -9.75 20.14
N ALA A 164 -7.87 -10.92 19.52
CA ALA A 164 -7.81 -11.09 18.09
C ALA A 164 -8.88 -12.10 17.66
N TRP A 165 -9.36 -11.97 16.43
CA TRP A 165 -10.36 -12.88 15.88
C TRP A 165 -10.07 -13.20 14.43
N GLN A 166 -10.54 -14.36 13.99
CA GLN A 166 -10.34 -14.83 12.63
C GLN A 166 -11.53 -15.66 12.14
N ALA A 167 -11.62 -15.75 10.82
CA ALA A 167 -12.49 -16.68 10.12
C ALA A 167 -11.71 -17.29 8.95
N GLY A 168 -12.01 -18.55 8.62
CA GLY A 168 -11.41 -19.24 7.51
C GLY A 168 -12.23 -20.43 7.05
N THR A 169 -11.81 -21.01 5.93
CA THR A 169 -12.46 -22.18 5.31
C THR A 169 -11.52 -23.35 5.10
N ALA A 170 -10.24 -23.19 5.44
CA ALA A 170 -9.26 -24.26 5.30
C ALA A 170 -9.22 -25.14 6.55
N PHE A 171 -9.09 -26.44 6.33
CA PHE A 171 -8.95 -27.48 7.36
C PHE A 171 -7.73 -28.34 7.07
N SER A 172 -7.14 -28.91 8.12
CA SER A 172 -6.10 -29.94 8.00
C SER A 172 -6.70 -31.29 7.59
N SER A 173 -5.85 -32.24 7.24
CA SER A 173 -6.26 -33.64 6.99
C SER A 173 -6.91 -34.30 8.21
N ALA A 174 -6.63 -33.80 9.42
CA ALA A 174 -7.26 -34.24 10.67
C ALA A 174 -8.63 -33.59 10.93
N GLY A 175 -9.14 -32.75 10.02
CA GLY A 175 -10.43 -32.07 10.16
C GLY A 175 -10.40 -30.89 11.15
N LEU A 176 -9.22 -30.37 11.49
CA LEU A 176 -9.07 -29.20 12.37
C LEU A 176 -8.91 -27.91 11.55
N PRO A 177 -9.37 -26.75 12.05
CA PRO A 177 -9.12 -25.46 11.43
C PRO A 177 -7.65 -25.26 11.05
N SER A 178 -7.41 -24.63 9.90
CA SER A 178 -6.08 -24.37 9.38
C SER A 178 -5.95 -22.90 8.95
N ALA A 179 -5.08 -22.60 7.98
CA ALA A 179 -4.78 -21.24 7.57
C ALA A 179 -6.03 -20.41 7.24
N HIS A 180 -6.00 -19.13 7.62
CA HIS A 180 -7.00 -18.13 7.23
C HIS A 180 -6.40 -17.15 6.20
N PRO A 181 -7.24 -16.35 5.50
CA PRO A 181 -6.74 -15.28 4.65
C PRO A 181 -5.79 -14.34 5.41
N THR A 182 -4.72 -13.93 4.76
CA THR A 182 -3.70 -13.01 5.31
C THR A 182 -3.78 -11.65 4.61
N ILE A 183 -5.00 -11.17 4.37
CA ILE A 183 -5.30 -9.92 3.68
C ILE A 183 -6.54 -9.26 4.31
N GLY A 184 -6.73 -7.96 4.06
CA GLY A 184 -7.95 -7.24 4.43
C GLY A 184 -8.28 -7.34 5.93
N GLY A 185 -9.55 -7.61 6.23
CA GLY A 185 -10.09 -7.69 7.59
C GLY A 185 -9.34 -8.66 8.50
N ASN A 186 -8.85 -9.79 7.99
CA ASN A 186 -8.09 -10.77 8.78
C ASN A 186 -6.77 -10.21 9.35
N ILE A 187 -6.10 -9.26 8.69
CA ILE A 187 -4.90 -8.60 9.24
C ILE A 187 -5.26 -7.52 10.28
N LEU A 188 -6.47 -6.99 10.19
CA LEU A 188 -6.98 -5.87 10.98
C LEU A 188 -7.77 -6.33 12.23
N SER A 189 -8.13 -7.61 12.31
CA SER A 189 -8.99 -8.21 13.34
C SER A 189 -8.28 -8.40 14.69
N ALA A 190 -7.88 -7.30 15.31
CA ALA A 190 -7.32 -7.26 16.65
C ALA A 190 -7.67 -5.94 17.37
N THR A 191 -7.99 -6.02 18.67
CA THR A 191 -8.26 -4.84 19.50
C THR A 191 -7.80 -5.06 20.94
N ARG A 192 -7.47 -3.98 21.64
CA ARG A 192 -7.28 -4.02 23.09
C ARG A 192 -8.59 -3.62 23.73
N LEU A 193 -9.19 -4.54 24.46
CA LEU A 193 -10.49 -4.37 25.10
C LEU A 193 -10.33 -4.45 26.62
N ASP A 194 -10.89 -3.47 27.32
CA ASP A 194 -11.08 -3.54 28.76
C ASP A 194 -12.46 -4.14 29.07
N PHE A 195 -12.47 -5.35 29.63
CA PHE A 195 -13.69 -6.08 29.94
C PHE A 195 -14.49 -5.49 31.10
N LEU A 196 -13.92 -4.58 31.90
CA LEU A 196 -14.65 -3.89 32.95
C LEU A 196 -15.34 -2.62 32.43
N SER A 197 -14.60 -1.76 31.72
CA SER A 197 -15.13 -0.48 31.24
C SER A 197 -15.80 -0.55 29.87
N GLY A 198 -15.53 -1.61 29.11
CA GLY A 198 -15.94 -1.78 27.71
C GLY A 198 -15.21 -0.87 26.73
N GLN A 199 -14.16 -0.16 27.16
CA GLN A 199 -13.35 0.63 26.26
C GLN A 199 -12.52 -0.26 25.33
N ALA A 200 -12.74 -0.09 24.03
CA ALA A 200 -11.96 -0.73 22.98
C ALA A 200 -11.03 0.28 22.32
N VAL A 201 -9.73 -0.01 22.30
CA VAL A 201 -8.74 0.74 21.54
C VAL A 201 -8.21 -0.17 20.45
N GLY A 202 -8.46 0.21 19.19
CA GLY A 202 -7.87 -0.48 18.05
C GLY A 202 -6.36 -0.58 18.22
N LEU A 203 -5.83 -1.80 18.21
CA LEU A 203 -4.40 -2.00 18.35
C LEU A 203 -3.75 -1.43 17.08
N SER A 204 -2.98 -0.34 17.24
CA SER A 204 -2.15 0.19 16.14
C SER A 204 -1.22 -0.93 15.70
N ASN A 205 -1.57 -1.58 14.60
CA ASN A 205 -0.75 -2.60 13.99
C ASN A 205 0.45 -1.86 13.37
N SER A 206 1.47 -1.59 14.20
CA SER A 206 2.67 -0.83 13.86
C SER A 206 3.29 -1.32 12.55
N ARG A 207 3.13 -2.61 12.27
CA ARG A 207 3.51 -3.24 11.01
C ARG A 207 2.67 -2.77 9.82
N LEU A 208 1.34 -2.77 9.92
CA LEU A 208 0.48 -2.24 8.86
C LEU A 208 0.73 -0.75 8.66
N HIS A 209 0.86 0.02 9.74
CA HIS A 209 1.21 1.43 9.65
C HIS A 209 2.53 1.64 8.88
N ARG A 210 3.56 0.86 9.18
CA ARG A 210 4.84 0.88 8.44
C ARG A 210 4.70 0.40 6.99
N LYS A 211 3.86 -0.60 6.70
CA LYS A 211 3.55 -1.02 5.32
C LYS A 211 2.87 0.12 4.54
N ASN A 212 1.95 0.84 5.17
CA ASN A 212 1.28 2.00 4.58
C ASN A 212 2.28 3.14 4.33
N ILE A 213 3.17 3.45 5.28
CA ILE A 213 4.25 4.42 5.09
C ILE A 213 5.14 4.01 3.91
N HIS A 214 5.56 2.74 3.84
CA HIS A 214 6.32 2.21 2.71
C HIS A 214 5.59 2.44 1.38
N GLY A 215 4.30 2.10 1.31
CA GLY A 215 3.46 2.32 0.13
C GLY A 215 3.41 3.79 -0.29
N VAL A 216 3.14 4.69 0.65
CA VAL A 216 3.02 6.15 0.39
C VAL A 216 4.36 6.74 -0.06
N LEU A 217 5.46 6.44 0.64
CA LEU A 217 6.79 6.93 0.28
C LEU A 217 7.16 6.51 -1.16
N ASN A 218 6.90 5.25 -1.51
CA ASN A 218 7.23 4.73 -2.84
C ASN A 218 6.28 5.24 -3.93
N ALA A 219 4.99 5.45 -3.64
CA ALA A 219 4.06 6.07 -4.58
C ALA A 219 4.43 7.53 -4.88
N MET A 220 4.79 8.31 -3.85
CA MET A 220 5.23 9.71 -4.01
C MET A 220 6.57 9.82 -4.75
N SER A 221 7.53 8.96 -4.39
CA SER A 221 8.83 8.89 -5.04
C SER A 221 8.73 8.40 -6.49
N TRP A 222 8.53 7.09 -6.64
CA TRP A 222 8.62 6.36 -7.91
C TRP A 222 7.41 6.58 -8.82
N GLY A 223 6.24 6.82 -8.22
CA GLY A 223 4.98 6.97 -8.94
C GLY A 223 4.65 8.40 -9.36
N LEU A 224 5.25 9.41 -8.72
CA LEU A 224 4.94 10.82 -8.99
C LEU A 224 6.19 11.66 -9.30
N LEU A 225 7.13 11.80 -8.36
CA LEU A 225 8.26 12.73 -8.51
C LEU A 225 9.19 12.35 -9.68
N PHE A 226 9.55 11.07 -9.83
CA PHE A 226 10.38 10.58 -10.92
C PHE A 226 9.74 10.86 -12.30
N PRO A 227 8.50 10.39 -12.60
CA PRO A 227 7.82 10.70 -13.86
C PRO A 227 7.64 12.20 -14.11
N LEU A 228 7.24 12.94 -13.09
CA LEU A 228 7.05 14.39 -13.18
C LEU A 228 8.34 15.12 -13.55
N GLY A 229 9.46 14.77 -12.93
CA GLY A 229 10.77 15.33 -13.26
C GLY A 229 11.21 14.99 -14.69
N VAL A 230 10.89 13.80 -15.21
CA VAL A 230 11.16 13.41 -16.60
C VAL A 230 10.33 14.25 -17.59
N ILE A 231 9.04 14.42 -17.32
CA ILE A 231 8.13 15.28 -18.11
C ILE A 231 8.66 16.71 -18.15
N MET A 232 9.05 17.28 -17.00
CA MET A 232 9.61 18.63 -16.95
C MET A 232 10.89 18.77 -17.77
N ALA A 233 11.84 17.82 -17.67
CA ALA A 233 13.07 17.87 -18.46
C ALA A 233 12.82 17.76 -19.97
N ARG A 234 11.91 16.88 -20.38
CA ARG A 234 11.61 16.63 -21.80
C ARG A 234 10.95 17.83 -22.45
N TYR A 235 9.91 18.37 -21.83
CA TYR A 235 9.05 19.36 -22.47
C TYR A 235 9.45 20.81 -22.18
N LEU A 236 9.88 21.14 -20.96
CA LEU A 236 10.21 22.53 -20.62
C LEU A 236 11.51 22.99 -21.31
N ARG A 237 12.45 22.07 -21.58
CA ARG A 237 13.70 22.36 -22.28
C ARG A 237 13.51 22.94 -23.69
N VAL A 238 12.35 22.74 -24.32
CA VAL A 238 12.04 23.28 -25.66
C VAL A 238 11.82 24.81 -25.62
N PHE A 239 11.43 25.36 -24.47
CA PHE A 239 11.15 26.77 -24.28
C PHE A 239 12.40 27.52 -23.84
N LYS A 240 12.89 28.46 -24.66
CA LYS A 240 14.07 29.29 -24.33
C LYS A 240 13.89 30.05 -23.00
N SER A 241 12.68 30.49 -22.69
CA SER A 241 12.36 31.19 -21.44
C SER A 241 12.44 30.32 -20.18
N ALA A 242 12.53 29.00 -20.34
CA ALA A 242 12.63 28.05 -19.24
C ALA A 242 14.07 27.55 -19.04
N ASP A 243 15.06 28.07 -19.77
CA ASP A 243 16.47 27.81 -19.52
C ASP A 243 17.01 28.83 -18.50
N PRO A 244 17.68 28.42 -17.40
CA PRO A 244 18.03 27.06 -16.99
C PRO A 244 17.00 26.37 -16.07
N ALA A 245 15.84 26.99 -15.82
CA ALA A 245 14.82 26.52 -14.87
C ALA A 245 14.38 25.06 -15.05
N TRP A 246 14.24 24.56 -16.29
CA TRP A 246 13.87 23.16 -16.56
C TRP A 246 14.85 22.16 -15.92
N PHE A 247 16.14 22.51 -15.90
CA PHE A 247 17.19 21.65 -15.37
C PHE A 247 17.11 21.57 -13.84
N TYR A 248 16.91 22.72 -13.18
CA TYR A 248 16.71 22.79 -11.73
C TYR A 248 15.43 22.09 -11.29
N LEU A 249 14.34 22.28 -12.02
CA LEU A 249 13.08 21.59 -11.72
C LEU A 249 13.23 20.07 -11.87
N HIS A 250 13.90 19.60 -12.92
CA HIS A 250 14.20 18.19 -13.09
C HIS A 250 15.02 17.64 -11.92
N ILE A 251 16.20 18.22 -11.65
CA ILE A 251 17.10 17.69 -10.62
C ILE A 251 16.47 17.74 -9.23
N THR A 252 15.71 18.79 -8.89
CA THR A 252 15.00 18.87 -7.61
C THR A 252 14.01 17.72 -7.48
N CYS A 253 13.18 17.46 -8.50
CA CYS A 253 12.27 16.31 -8.48
C CYS A 253 13.02 14.98 -8.36
N GLN A 254 14.12 14.78 -9.10
CA GLN A 254 14.90 13.53 -9.06
C GLN A 254 15.58 13.32 -7.71
N CYS A 255 16.20 14.35 -7.14
CA CYS A 255 16.86 14.26 -5.83
C CYS A 255 15.85 14.01 -4.71
N SER A 256 14.74 14.77 -4.67
CA SER A 256 13.67 14.54 -3.69
C SER A 256 13.05 13.15 -3.84
N GLY A 257 12.78 12.73 -5.08
CA GLY A 257 12.28 11.40 -5.39
C GLY A 257 13.24 10.32 -4.89
N TYR A 258 14.53 10.44 -5.20
CA TYR A 258 15.55 9.47 -4.77
C TYR A 258 15.66 9.35 -3.24
N ILE A 259 15.67 10.48 -2.51
CA ILE A 259 15.73 10.47 -1.03
C ILE A 259 14.53 9.71 -0.43
N LEU A 260 13.31 10.04 -0.88
CA LEU A 260 12.09 9.33 -0.44
C LEU A 260 12.11 7.85 -0.85
N GLY A 261 12.65 7.56 -2.04
CA GLY A 261 12.79 6.22 -2.58
C GLY A 261 13.76 5.34 -1.78
N VAL A 262 14.88 5.90 -1.33
CA VAL A 262 15.85 5.23 -0.44
C VAL A 262 15.20 4.88 0.90
N ALA A 263 14.50 5.84 1.52
CA ALA A 263 13.78 5.61 2.77
C ALA A 263 12.69 4.54 2.61
N GLY A 264 11.90 4.62 1.54
CA GLY A 264 10.88 3.63 1.18
C GLY A 264 11.48 2.24 0.95
N TRP A 265 12.59 2.14 0.22
CA TRP A 265 13.29 0.88 -0.06
C TRP A 265 13.86 0.25 1.22
N GLY A 266 14.55 1.04 2.05
CA GLY A 266 15.10 0.57 3.33
C GLY A 266 14.00 0.07 4.28
N LEU A 267 12.88 0.79 4.37
CA LEU A 267 11.72 0.34 5.13
C LEU A 267 11.14 -0.97 4.56
N GLY A 268 11.10 -1.13 3.24
CA GLY A 268 10.68 -2.36 2.55
C GLY A 268 11.57 -3.55 2.89
N LEU A 269 12.90 -3.37 2.90
CA LEU A 269 13.83 -4.42 3.34
C LEU A 269 13.60 -4.83 4.79
N LYS A 270 13.39 -3.84 5.68
CA LYS A 270 13.12 -4.13 7.10
C LYS A 270 11.81 -4.89 7.26
N LEU A 271 10.73 -4.46 6.60
CA LEU A 271 9.44 -5.17 6.59
C LEU A 271 9.58 -6.60 6.05
N GLY A 272 10.41 -6.80 5.02
CA GLY A 272 10.75 -8.13 4.51
C GLY A 272 11.46 -8.99 5.54
N SER A 273 12.47 -8.45 6.23
CA SER A 273 13.22 -9.19 7.27
C SER A 273 12.37 -9.62 8.47
N GLU A 274 11.33 -8.84 8.78
CA GLU A 274 10.39 -9.16 9.85
C GLU A 274 9.32 -10.18 9.40
N SER A 275 9.15 -10.38 8.08
CA SER A 275 8.13 -11.26 7.48
C SER A 275 8.65 -12.68 7.30
N LYS A 276 9.00 -13.33 8.42
CA LYS A 276 9.45 -14.73 8.40
C LYS A 276 8.35 -15.63 7.78
N GLY A 277 8.73 -16.46 6.81
CA GLY A 277 7.85 -17.41 6.13
C GLY A 277 7.16 -16.90 4.85
N ILE A 278 7.18 -15.59 4.55
CA ILE A 278 6.56 -15.04 3.33
C ILE A 278 7.52 -14.06 2.67
N THR A 279 7.95 -14.37 1.44
CA THR A 279 8.79 -13.47 0.64
C THR A 279 8.11 -13.15 -0.69
N TYR A 280 7.87 -11.87 -0.95
CA TYR A 280 7.35 -11.39 -2.23
C TYR A 280 8.49 -11.17 -3.24
N TYR A 281 9.04 -12.27 -3.77
CA TYR A 281 10.24 -12.25 -4.62
C TYR A 281 10.17 -11.27 -5.79
N ALA A 282 9.06 -11.24 -6.54
CA ALA A 282 8.93 -10.36 -7.69
C ALA A 282 8.99 -8.87 -7.31
N HIS A 283 8.22 -8.44 -6.31
CA HIS A 283 8.20 -7.05 -5.85
C HIS A 283 9.56 -6.64 -5.24
N ARG A 284 10.16 -7.53 -4.44
CA ARG A 284 11.47 -7.31 -3.83
C ARG A 284 12.57 -7.17 -4.88
N ASN A 285 12.64 -8.09 -5.85
CA ASN A 285 13.69 -8.10 -6.86
C ASN A 285 13.60 -6.90 -7.79
N ILE A 286 12.38 -6.53 -8.22
CA ILE A 286 12.17 -5.30 -9.00
C ILE A 286 12.53 -4.07 -8.17
N GLY A 287 12.16 -4.04 -6.88
CA GLY A 287 12.53 -2.94 -5.97
C GLY A 287 14.04 -2.77 -5.80
N ILE A 288 14.80 -3.87 -5.70
CA ILE A 288 16.27 -3.84 -5.66
C ILE A 288 16.84 -3.35 -6.99
N ALA A 289 16.33 -3.85 -8.13
CA ALA A 289 16.76 -3.40 -9.44
C ALA A 289 16.50 -1.89 -9.64
N LEU A 290 15.32 -1.39 -9.23
CA LEU A 290 14.97 0.03 -9.26
C LEU A 290 15.95 0.88 -8.46
N PHE A 291 16.28 0.45 -7.23
CA PHE A 291 17.25 1.14 -6.40
C PHE A 291 18.62 1.22 -7.10
N CYS A 292 19.14 0.10 -7.62
CA CYS A 292 20.41 0.08 -8.34
C CYS A 292 20.41 1.00 -9.57
N LEU A 293 19.37 0.92 -10.41
CA LEU A 293 19.25 1.76 -11.62
C LEU A 293 19.10 3.25 -11.30
N ALA A 294 18.38 3.60 -10.23
CA ALA A 294 18.23 4.98 -9.79
C ALA A 294 19.55 5.53 -9.23
N THR A 295 20.30 4.72 -8.48
CA THR A 295 21.64 5.10 -8.00
C THR A 295 22.59 5.36 -9.17
N LEU A 296 22.57 4.51 -10.21
CA LEU A 296 23.27 4.75 -11.46
C LEU A 296 22.87 6.11 -12.09
N GLN A 297 21.58 6.45 -12.06
CA GLN A 297 21.10 7.74 -12.56
C GLN A 297 21.62 8.94 -11.76
N VAL A 298 21.80 8.81 -10.44
CA VAL A 298 22.44 9.86 -9.64
C VAL A 298 23.90 10.06 -10.08
N PHE A 299 24.65 8.97 -10.32
CA PHE A 299 26.01 9.06 -10.88
C PHE A 299 26.05 9.69 -12.28
N ALA A 300 24.96 9.65 -13.04
CA ALA A 300 24.88 10.34 -14.33
C ALA A 300 25.13 11.85 -14.19
N LEU A 301 24.78 12.46 -13.05
CA LEU A 301 25.09 13.86 -12.78
C LEU A 301 26.60 14.10 -12.65
N LEU A 302 27.30 13.25 -11.90
CA LEU A 302 28.74 13.36 -11.66
C LEU A 302 29.55 13.09 -12.94
N LEU A 303 29.08 12.14 -13.74
CA LEU A 303 29.73 11.73 -15.00
C LEU A 303 29.28 12.56 -16.20
N ARG A 304 28.55 13.66 -16.01
CA ARG A 304 27.95 14.45 -17.08
C ARG A 304 29.04 15.15 -17.93
N PRO A 305 29.26 14.75 -19.20
CA PRO A 305 30.28 15.39 -20.04
C PRO A 305 29.85 16.78 -20.51
N ASN A 306 30.84 17.63 -20.83
CA ASN A 306 30.64 18.91 -21.51
C ASN A 306 29.85 18.73 -22.83
N LYS A 307 29.12 19.78 -23.24
CA LYS A 307 28.19 19.71 -24.39
C LYS A 307 28.90 19.32 -25.70
N ASP A 308 30.15 19.73 -25.87
CA ASP A 308 30.93 19.51 -27.09
C ASP A 308 31.79 18.23 -27.04
N ASN A 309 31.71 17.46 -25.94
CA ASN A 309 32.47 16.23 -25.79
C ASN A 309 31.81 15.06 -26.54
N LYS A 310 32.58 14.28 -27.32
CA LYS A 310 32.10 13.08 -28.03
C LYS A 310 31.37 12.06 -27.13
N TYR A 311 31.75 11.96 -25.85
CA TYR A 311 31.11 11.06 -24.90
C TYR A 311 29.71 11.51 -24.45
N ARG A 312 29.31 12.74 -24.77
CA ARG A 312 27.98 13.30 -24.48
C ARG A 312 26.85 12.45 -25.10
N ILE A 313 27.08 11.87 -26.28
CA ILE A 313 26.10 11.04 -26.97
C ILE A 313 25.83 9.75 -26.19
N TYR A 314 26.88 9.02 -25.80
CA TYR A 314 26.76 7.80 -25.01
C TYR A 314 26.12 8.07 -23.66
N TRP A 315 26.51 9.17 -23.00
CA TRP A 315 25.88 9.60 -21.75
C TRP A 315 24.38 9.87 -21.92
N ASN A 316 23.96 10.53 -23.02
CA ASN A 316 22.54 10.77 -23.28
C ASN A 316 21.78 9.45 -23.50
N VAL A 317 22.35 8.50 -24.26
CA VAL A 317 21.73 7.18 -24.49
C VAL A 317 21.54 6.45 -23.16
N TYR A 318 22.60 6.35 -22.37
CA TYR A 318 22.59 5.77 -21.02
C TYR A 318 21.54 6.43 -20.11
N HIS A 319 21.59 7.76 -19.99
CA HIS A 319 20.72 8.51 -19.10
C HIS A 319 19.24 8.38 -19.51
N HIS A 320 18.93 8.39 -20.80
CA HIS A 320 17.57 8.21 -21.28
C HIS A 320 17.08 6.77 -21.16
N SER A 321 17.86 5.77 -21.58
CA SER A 321 17.44 4.37 -21.58
C SER A 321 17.21 3.86 -20.16
N VAL A 322 18.14 4.11 -19.24
CA VAL A 322 17.99 3.75 -17.82
C VAL A 322 16.83 4.53 -17.21
N GLY A 323 16.63 5.78 -17.60
CA GLY A 323 15.59 6.66 -17.03
C GLY A 323 14.19 6.15 -17.33
N TYR A 324 13.91 5.84 -18.60
CA TYR A 324 12.64 5.25 -19.00
C TYR A 324 12.42 3.85 -18.42
N THR A 325 13.49 3.06 -18.31
CA THR A 325 13.43 1.74 -17.66
C THR A 325 13.01 1.86 -16.19
N VAL A 326 13.54 2.83 -15.45
CA VAL A 326 13.14 3.10 -14.07
C VAL A 326 11.64 3.43 -14.01
N ILE A 327 11.13 4.34 -14.84
CA ILE A 327 9.69 4.69 -14.85
C ILE A 327 8.79 3.47 -15.09
N LEU A 328 9.13 2.63 -16.09
CA LEU A 328 8.36 1.43 -16.40
C LEU A 328 8.33 0.44 -15.23
N LEU A 329 9.52 0.12 -14.69
CA LEU A 329 9.64 -0.80 -13.57
C LEU A 329 8.96 -0.26 -12.30
N SER A 330 8.99 1.06 -12.08
CA SER A 330 8.33 1.72 -10.96
C SER A 330 6.81 1.50 -11.00
N ILE A 331 6.18 1.71 -12.15
CA ILE A 331 4.73 1.51 -12.31
C ILE A 331 4.37 0.04 -12.02
N ILE A 332 5.10 -0.90 -12.63
CA ILE A 332 4.89 -2.35 -12.42
C ILE A 332 5.05 -2.70 -10.93
N ASN A 333 6.09 -2.17 -10.29
CA ASN A 333 6.38 -2.51 -8.90
C ASN A 333 5.36 -1.94 -7.92
N ILE A 334 4.82 -0.75 -8.20
CA ILE A 334 3.75 -0.14 -7.39
C ILE A 334 2.47 -0.97 -7.50
N PHE A 335 2.06 -1.43 -8.68
CA PHE A 335 0.90 -2.33 -8.81
C PHE A 335 1.11 -3.67 -8.10
N LYS A 336 2.32 -4.23 -8.14
CA LYS A 336 2.65 -5.41 -7.32
C LYS A 336 2.55 -5.09 -5.82
N GLY A 337 3.01 -3.92 -5.41
CA GLY A 337 2.88 -3.42 -4.04
C GLY A 337 1.43 -3.30 -3.59
N PHE A 338 0.53 -2.79 -4.45
CA PHE A 338 -0.91 -2.76 -4.18
C PHE A 338 -1.51 -4.15 -4.01
N ASN A 339 -1.12 -5.13 -4.85
CA ASN A 339 -1.60 -6.50 -4.69
C ASN A 339 -1.10 -7.16 -3.39
N ILE A 340 0.05 -6.74 -2.87
CA ILE A 340 0.61 -7.24 -1.60
C ILE A 340 -0.06 -6.58 -0.39
N LEU A 341 -0.22 -5.25 -0.45
CA LEU A 341 -0.85 -4.49 0.64
C LEU A 341 -2.37 -4.71 0.69
N ASN A 342 -2.95 -5.00 -0.47
CA ASN A 342 -4.39 -5.10 -0.73
C ASN A 342 -5.21 -3.98 -0.06
N PRO A 343 -4.89 -2.70 -0.32
CA PRO A 343 -5.66 -1.59 0.25
C PRO A 343 -7.02 -1.50 -0.45
N ALA A 344 -7.93 -0.71 0.13
CA ALA A 344 -9.20 -0.40 -0.52
C ALA A 344 -9.00 0.11 -1.96
N ASP A 345 -9.87 -0.30 -2.89
CA ASP A 345 -9.73 -0.04 -4.33
C ASP A 345 -9.52 1.43 -4.68
N LYS A 346 -10.06 2.34 -3.87
CA LYS A 346 -9.85 3.79 -3.99
C LYS A 346 -8.37 4.19 -4.11
N TRP A 347 -7.45 3.51 -3.43
CA TRP A 347 -6.02 3.81 -3.49
C TRP A 347 -5.39 3.42 -4.81
N LYS A 348 -5.74 2.24 -5.33
CA LYS A 348 -5.30 1.77 -6.64
C LYS A 348 -5.89 2.65 -7.75
N ASN A 349 -7.17 3.01 -7.64
CA ASN A 349 -7.87 3.90 -8.57
C ASN A 349 -7.28 5.32 -8.56
N ALA A 350 -6.94 5.86 -7.38
CA ALA A 350 -6.28 7.16 -7.27
C ALA A 350 -4.92 7.15 -7.96
N TYR A 351 -4.12 6.09 -7.77
CA TYR A 351 -2.84 5.97 -8.47
C TYR A 351 -3.00 5.87 -9.99
N ILE A 352 -3.98 5.09 -10.47
CA ILE A 352 -4.34 5.02 -11.90
C ILE A 352 -4.68 6.41 -12.44
N ALA A 353 -5.52 7.17 -11.72
CA ALA A 353 -5.87 8.53 -12.11
C ALA A 353 -4.65 9.45 -12.21
N VAL A 354 -3.70 9.36 -11.27
CA VAL A 354 -2.44 10.12 -11.30
C VAL A 354 -1.61 9.78 -12.53
N ILE A 355 -1.34 8.51 -12.80
CA ILE A 355 -0.51 8.12 -13.96
C ILE A 355 -1.20 8.45 -15.29
N SER A 356 -2.53 8.29 -15.39
CA SER A 356 -3.30 8.68 -16.57
C SER A 356 -3.25 10.18 -16.80
N THR A 357 -3.34 10.98 -15.73
CA THR A 357 -3.22 12.44 -15.80
C THR A 357 -1.82 12.85 -16.27
N LEU A 358 -0.76 12.29 -15.69
CA LEU A 358 0.62 12.56 -16.12
C LEU A 358 0.85 12.15 -17.58
N GLY A 359 0.32 11.00 -18.00
CA GLY A 359 0.35 10.54 -19.39
C GLY A 359 -0.38 11.48 -20.35
N GLY A 360 -1.58 11.95 -19.98
CA GLY A 360 -2.34 12.93 -20.75
C GLY A 360 -1.61 14.27 -20.87
N ILE A 361 -1.03 14.78 -19.79
CA ILE A 361 -0.18 15.98 -19.80
C ILE A 361 1.01 15.78 -20.73
N ALA A 362 1.70 14.64 -20.63
CA ALA A 362 2.85 14.34 -21.48
C ALA A 362 2.46 14.31 -22.97
N LEU A 363 1.34 13.67 -23.32
CA LEU A 363 0.84 13.62 -24.70
C LEU A 363 0.50 15.01 -25.23
N CYS A 364 -0.18 15.84 -24.44
CA CYS A 364 -0.49 17.22 -24.82
C CYS A 364 0.78 18.05 -25.06
N LEU A 365 1.75 17.95 -24.14
CA LEU A 365 3.02 18.65 -24.26
C LEU A 365 3.86 18.14 -25.44
N GLU A 366 3.81 16.85 -25.75
CA GLU A 366 4.46 16.28 -26.94
C GLU A 366 3.90 16.93 -28.21
N VAL A 367 2.57 17.00 -28.38
CA VAL A 367 1.94 17.69 -29.53
C VAL A 367 2.38 19.16 -29.62
N ILE A 368 2.31 19.90 -28.50
CA ILE A 368 2.70 21.33 -28.47
C ILE A 368 4.18 21.51 -28.85
N THR A 369 5.06 20.70 -28.28
CA THR A 369 6.50 20.81 -28.53
C THR A 369 6.85 20.45 -29.98
N TRP A 370 6.21 19.45 -30.57
CA TRP A 370 6.35 19.15 -32.00
C TRP A 370 5.91 20.32 -32.89
N VAL A 371 4.76 20.94 -32.60
CA VAL A 371 4.30 22.14 -33.34
C VAL A 371 5.34 23.26 -33.26
N ILE A 372 5.90 23.52 -32.08
CA ILE A 372 6.95 24.54 -31.90
C ILE A 372 8.21 24.19 -32.70
N VAL A 373 8.65 22.93 -32.67
CA VAL A 373 9.84 22.46 -33.39
C VAL A 373 9.65 22.59 -34.90
N LEU A 374 8.49 22.17 -35.43
CA LEU A 374 8.16 22.29 -36.85
C LEU A 374 8.09 23.76 -37.31
N ARG A 375 7.45 24.64 -36.53
CA ARG A 375 7.40 26.09 -36.82
C ARG A 375 8.80 26.72 -36.87
N ARG A 376 9.68 26.37 -35.92
CA ARG A 376 11.09 26.85 -35.91
C ARG A 376 11.90 26.31 -37.09
N ARG A 377 11.63 25.08 -37.54
CA ARG A 377 12.28 24.50 -38.73
C ARG A 377 11.84 25.23 -39.99
N SER A 378 10.54 25.52 -40.12
CA SER A 378 9.98 26.30 -41.23
C SER A 378 10.54 27.73 -41.28
N SER A 379 10.58 28.45 -40.15
CA SER A 379 11.11 29.82 -40.10
C SER A 379 12.59 29.89 -40.49
N ARG A 380 13.42 28.96 -39.99
CA ARG A 380 14.84 28.86 -40.39
C ARG A 380 15.03 28.52 -41.86
N SER A 381 14.13 27.73 -42.44
CA SER A 381 14.16 27.41 -43.87
C SER A 381 13.84 28.65 -44.71
N SER A 382 12.85 29.44 -44.31
CA SER A 382 12.49 30.71 -44.95
C SER A 382 13.63 31.74 -44.87
N GLU A 383 14.25 31.90 -43.69
CA GLU A 383 15.37 32.82 -43.47
C GLU A 383 16.60 32.45 -44.35
N LYS A 384 16.89 31.16 -44.51
CA LYS A 384 17.93 30.68 -45.44
C LYS A 384 17.58 30.93 -46.92
N SER A 385 16.30 30.84 -47.31
CA SER A 385 15.88 31.13 -48.68
C SER A 385 15.94 32.62 -49.04
N HIS A 386 15.65 33.52 -48.09
CA HIS A 386 15.76 34.97 -48.31
C HIS A 386 17.21 35.45 -48.43
N HIS A 387 18.16 34.87 -47.67
CA HIS A 387 19.58 35.17 -47.83
C HIS A 387 20.22 34.53 -49.08
N GLY A 388 19.65 33.45 -49.62
CA GLY A 388 20.09 32.84 -50.88
C GLY A 388 19.64 33.59 -52.13
N ALA A 389 18.57 34.38 -52.06
CA ALA A 389 18.02 35.14 -53.19
C ALA A 389 18.69 36.52 -53.41
N ALA A 390 19.44 37.04 -52.43
CA ALA A 390 20.08 38.35 -52.52
C ALA A 390 21.45 38.36 -53.23
N ASN A 391 22.01 37.20 -53.60
CA ASN A 391 23.36 37.08 -54.18
C ASN A 391 23.39 36.53 -55.62
N GLY A 392 22.41 36.89 -56.45
CA GLY A 392 22.36 36.39 -57.82
C GLY A 392 21.73 37.34 -58.80
N TYR A 393 22.35 38.50 -59.08
CA TYR A 393 22.29 39.15 -60.40
C TYR A 393 23.41 40.21 -60.49
N GLY A 394 24.41 39.93 -61.32
CA GLY A 394 25.59 40.78 -61.53
C GLY A 394 26.39 40.30 -62.73
N SER A 395 25.81 40.54 -63.91
CA SER A 395 26.29 40.37 -65.29
C SER A 395 27.79 40.15 -65.51
N ARG A 396 28.11 39.11 -66.30
CA ARG A 396 29.27 39.06 -67.20
C ARG A 396 29.28 40.29 -68.10
N GLN A 397 30.42 40.95 -68.25
CA GLN A 397 30.82 41.59 -69.50
C GLN A 397 32.31 41.36 -69.73
N HIS A 398 32.61 40.71 -70.85
CA HIS A 398 33.93 40.65 -71.46
C HIS A 398 34.35 42.05 -71.94
N HIS A 399 35.64 42.39 -71.84
CA HIS A 399 36.45 42.87 -72.96
C HIS A 399 37.94 42.84 -72.59
N ALA A 400 38.76 42.62 -73.62
CA ALA A 400 40.19 42.34 -73.60
C ALA A 400 41.03 43.56 -74.05
N VAL A 401 42.36 43.40 -73.96
CA VAL A 401 43.44 44.17 -74.63
C VAL A 401 43.72 45.53 -73.95
N VAL A 402 44.93 45.97 -73.58
CA VAL A 402 46.35 45.66 -73.90
C VAL A 402 47.16 45.56 -72.61
#